data_AF-A0A2K0VWA8-F1
#
_entry.id   AF-A0A2K0VWA8-F1
#
_cell.length_a   1.000
_cell.length_b   1.000
_cell.length_c   1.000
_cell.angle_alpha   90.00
_cell.angle_beta   90.00
_cell.angle_gamma   90.00
#
_symmetry.space_group_name_H-M   'P 1'
#
loop_
_entity.id
_entity.type
_entity.pdbx_description
1 polymer ?
#
loop_
_entity_poly.entity_id
_entity_poly.type
_entity_poly.pdbx_seq_one_letter_code
_entity_poly.pdbx_strand_id
1 'polypeptide(L)'
;MHFTTLLSAIALATTATSQPTARQAPTANAVIMIVNSADHSRQPVRIPLAQLTTLNYQVTELRLESLNVNIPDIESPELGDVVCQRYKDKYGVQLGSAEFSHEKPALISTNPVEFGWVLCYHKDRA
;
A
#
# COMPACT_ATOMS: atom_id res chain seq x y z
N MET A 1 -66.41 39.96 -27.97
CA MET A 1 -65.08 40.28 -27.41
C MET A 1 -64.43 38.97 -27.00
N HIS A 2 -63.34 38.57 -27.65
CA HIS A 2 -62.65 37.30 -27.43
C HIS A 2 -61.61 37.46 -26.31
N PHE A 3 -61.59 36.55 -25.34
CA PHE A 3 -60.54 36.46 -24.33
C PHE A 3 -59.61 35.30 -24.68
N THR A 4 -58.39 35.64 -25.07
CA THR A 4 -57.33 34.70 -25.43
C THR A 4 -56.62 34.22 -24.16
N THR A 5 -56.70 32.93 -23.86
CA THR A 5 -55.95 32.29 -22.77
C THR A 5 -54.52 31.98 -23.24
N LEU A 6 -53.53 32.60 -22.60
CA LEU A 6 -52.11 32.29 -22.79
C LEU A 6 -51.71 31.16 -21.82
N LEU A 7 -51.35 30.00 -22.38
CA LEU A 7 -50.75 28.89 -21.65
C LEU A 7 -49.23 29.06 -21.63
N SER A 8 -48.67 29.40 -20.46
CA SER A 8 -47.23 29.48 -20.23
C SER A 8 -46.68 28.09 -19.93
N ALA A 9 -45.89 27.52 -20.84
CA ALA A 9 -45.14 26.29 -20.60
C ALA A 9 -43.87 26.59 -19.80
N ILE A 10 -43.76 26.02 -18.60
CA ILE A 10 -42.54 26.04 -17.78
C ILE A 10 -41.60 24.90 -18.22
N ALA A 11 -40.47 25.25 -18.80
CA ALA A 11 -39.41 24.27 -19.06
C ALA A 11 -38.64 24.00 -17.76
N LEU A 12 -38.70 22.76 -17.25
CA LEU A 12 -37.85 22.32 -16.15
C LEU A 12 -36.43 22.07 -16.68
N ALA A 13 -35.48 22.93 -16.32
CA ALA A 13 -34.07 22.68 -16.54
C ALA A 13 -33.59 21.63 -15.52
N THR A 14 -33.33 20.41 -15.98
CA THR A 14 -32.66 19.38 -15.20
C THR A 14 -31.18 19.74 -15.05
N THR A 15 -30.80 20.26 -13.89
CA THR A 15 -29.39 20.37 -13.53
C THR A 15 -28.89 18.96 -13.17
N ALA A 16 -28.13 18.35 -14.09
CA ALA A 16 -27.37 17.16 -13.77
C ALA A 16 -26.34 17.52 -12.69
N THR A 17 -26.57 17.10 -11.45
CA THR A 17 -25.59 17.25 -10.38
C THR A 17 -24.51 16.20 -10.58
N SER A 18 -23.34 16.61 -11.07
CA SER A 18 -22.15 15.76 -11.00
C SER A 18 -21.82 15.53 -9.54
N GLN A 19 -22.13 14.34 -8.99
CA GLN A 19 -21.66 13.96 -7.66
C GLN A 19 -20.13 13.92 -7.67
N PRO A 20 -19.44 14.57 -6.72
CA PRO A 20 -18.01 14.39 -6.57
C PRO A 20 -17.76 12.90 -6.31
N THR A 21 -17.00 12.25 -7.18
CA THR A 21 -16.40 10.96 -6.85
C THR A 21 -15.56 11.15 -5.60
N ALA A 22 -15.83 10.36 -4.55
CA ALA A 22 -15.07 10.42 -3.32
C ALA A 22 -13.57 10.30 -3.64
N ARG A 23 -12.79 11.34 -3.31
CA ARG A 23 -11.34 11.32 -3.48
C ARG A 23 -10.78 10.15 -2.67
N GLN A 24 -10.08 9.22 -3.32
CA GLN A 24 -9.41 8.13 -2.61
C GLN A 24 -8.47 8.73 -1.55
N ALA A 25 -8.48 8.16 -0.35
CA ALA A 25 -7.60 8.60 0.72
C ALA A 25 -6.12 8.44 0.29
N PRO A 26 -5.24 9.39 0.63
CA PRO A 26 -3.82 9.27 0.34
C PRO A 26 -3.25 7.98 0.93
N THR A 27 -2.50 7.21 0.13
CA THR A 27 -1.85 5.98 0.60
C THR A 27 -0.43 5.89 0.10
N ALA A 28 0.45 5.31 0.92
CA ALA A 28 1.81 4.98 0.55
C ALA A 28 2.19 3.63 1.17
N ASN A 29 2.33 2.62 0.32
CA ASN A 29 2.62 1.26 0.75
C ASN A 29 3.80 0.68 -0.03
N ALA A 30 4.65 -0.06 0.65
CA ALA A 30 5.50 -1.05 0.03
C ALA A 30 4.68 -2.32 -0.23
N VAL A 31 4.88 -2.97 -1.38
CA VAL A 31 4.36 -4.29 -1.66
C VAL A 31 5.49 -5.28 -1.45
N ILE A 32 5.35 -6.13 -0.44
CA ILE A 32 6.30 -7.21 -0.18
C ILE A 32 5.71 -8.55 -0.60
N MET A 33 6.53 -9.41 -1.18
CA MET A 33 6.20 -10.82 -1.40
C MET A 33 6.61 -11.61 -0.16
N ILE A 34 5.63 -12.27 0.47
CA ILE A 34 5.87 -13.30 1.48
C ILE A 34 6.08 -14.61 0.76
N VAL A 35 7.22 -15.26 0.99
CA VAL A 35 7.54 -16.57 0.43
C VAL A 35 7.68 -17.59 1.56
N ASN A 36 6.91 -18.66 1.47
CA ASN A 36 7.08 -19.85 2.30
C ASN A 36 7.54 -21.02 1.42
N SER A 37 8.79 -21.42 1.60
CA SER A 37 9.41 -22.46 0.78
C SER A 37 8.92 -23.87 1.13
N ALA A 38 8.34 -24.08 2.31
CA ALA A 38 7.86 -25.39 2.74
C ALA A 38 6.56 -25.81 2.03
N ASP A 39 5.70 -24.85 1.69
CA ASP A 39 4.45 -25.08 0.96
C ASP A 39 4.44 -24.44 -0.44
N HIS A 40 5.57 -23.84 -0.85
CA HIS A 40 5.76 -23.12 -2.11
C HIS A 40 4.79 -21.93 -2.32
N SER A 41 4.19 -21.40 -1.25
CA SER A 41 3.28 -20.26 -1.36
C SER A 41 4.02 -18.93 -1.54
N ARG A 42 3.36 -18.03 -2.28
CA ARG A 42 3.82 -16.68 -2.57
C ARG A 42 2.63 -15.72 -2.44
N GLN A 43 2.68 -14.80 -1.49
CA GLN A 43 1.58 -13.89 -1.21
C GLN A 43 2.07 -12.44 -1.20
N PRO A 44 1.60 -11.58 -2.12
CA PRO A 44 1.86 -10.15 -2.04
C PRO A 44 1.01 -9.53 -0.93
N VAL A 45 1.64 -8.68 -0.11
CA VAL A 45 0.98 -7.93 0.96
C VAL A 45 1.42 -6.47 0.92
N ARG A 46 0.52 -5.57 1.35
CA ARG A 46 0.80 -4.14 1.44
C ARG A 46 1.24 -3.80 2.85
N ILE A 47 2.40 -3.17 2.96
CA ILE A 47 2.97 -2.65 4.21
C ILE A 47 2.98 -1.12 4.10
N PRO A 48 2.25 -0.40 4.96
CA PRO A 48 2.32 1.06 4.97
C PRO A 48 3.75 1.53 5.22
N LEU A 49 4.20 2.52 4.44
CA LEU A 49 5.53 3.10 4.66
C LEU A 49 5.59 3.81 6.02
N ALA A 50 6.77 3.77 6.64
CA ALA A 50 7.06 4.34 7.95
C ALA A 50 6.19 3.81 9.11
N GLN A 51 5.49 2.69 8.92
CA GLN A 51 4.69 2.05 9.97
C GLN A 51 5.13 0.61 10.22
N LEU A 52 5.43 0.30 11.48
CA LEU A 52 5.74 -1.05 11.91
C LEU A 52 4.46 -1.90 11.86
N THR A 53 4.47 -2.94 11.02
CA THR A 53 3.28 -3.71 10.65
C THR A 53 3.50 -5.19 10.92
N THR A 54 2.48 -5.90 11.41
CA THR A 54 2.49 -7.35 11.60
C THR A 54 1.36 -7.99 10.80
N LEU A 55 1.56 -9.24 10.40
CA LEU A 55 0.61 -10.07 9.67
C LEU A 55 0.72 -11.51 10.17
N ASN A 56 -0.34 -12.30 10.00
CA ASN A 56 -0.37 -13.69 10.39
C ASN A 56 0.02 -14.60 9.21
N TYR A 57 1.32 -14.76 8.99
CA TYR A 57 1.89 -15.63 7.96
C TYR A 57 3.11 -16.36 8.50
N GLN A 58 3.36 -17.55 7.95
CA GLN A 58 4.66 -18.20 8.06
C GLN A 58 5.53 -17.76 6.88
N VAL A 59 6.81 -17.53 7.14
CA VAL A 59 7.75 -17.00 6.16
C VAL A 59 9.10 -17.71 6.21
N THR A 60 9.69 -17.87 5.03
CA THR A 60 11.09 -18.26 4.84
C THR A 60 11.90 -17.16 4.15
N GLU A 61 11.25 -16.31 3.36
CA GLU A 61 11.85 -15.20 2.65
C GLU A 61 10.87 -14.03 2.47
N LEU A 62 11.41 -12.80 2.51
CA LEU A 62 10.69 -11.56 2.18
C LEU A 62 11.37 -10.84 1.03
N ARG A 63 10.58 -10.33 0.09
CA ARG A 63 11.06 -9.54 -1.06
C ARG A 63 10.28 -8.24 -1.18
N LEU A 64 10.95 -7.13 -1.44
CA LEU A 64 10.29 -5.88 -1.82
C LEU A 64 10.06 -5.90 -3.35
N GLU A 65 8.82 -5.83 -3.80
CA GLU A 65 8.48 -6.02 -5.23
C GLU A 65 8.08 -4.71 -5.91
N SER A 66 7.31 -3.86 -5.24
CA SER A 66 6.84 -2.59 -5.81
C SER A 66 6.40 -1.62 -4.73
N LEU A 67 6.06 -0.39 -5.14
CA LEU A 67 5.42 0.62 -4.30
C LEU A 67 4.02 0.91 -4.84
N ASN A 68 3.09 1.19 -3.94
CA ASN A 68 1.76 1.70 -4.24
C ASN A 68 1.58 3.01 -3.49
N VAL A 69 1.87 4.12 -4.18
CA VAL A 69 1.76 5.47 -3.66
C VAL A 69 0.72 6.22 -4.48
N ASN A 70 -0.30 6.71 -3.79
CA ASN A 70 -1.34 7.55 -4.35
C ASN A 70 -1.49 8.76 -3.43
N ILE A 71 -0.54 9.69 -3.52
CA ILE A 71 -0.59 10.97 -2.82
C ILE A 71 -0.60 12.07 -3.89
N PRO A 72 -1.68 12.87 -3.99
CA PRO A 72 -1.76 13.95 -4.96
C PRO A 72 -0.60 14.94 -4.79
N ASP A 73 -0.04 15.38 -5.92
CA ASP A 73 0.98 16.43 -5.99
C ASP A 73 2.31 16.10 -5.27
N ILE A 74 2.51 14.84 -4.90
CA ILE A 74 3.77 14.32 -4.31
C ILE A 74 4.31 13.20 -5.20
N GLU A 75 5.57 13.33 -5.60
CA GLU A 75 6.26 12.29 -6.36
C GLU A 75 6.44 11.03 -5.50
N SER A 76 6.17 9.86 -6.10
CA SER A 76 6.45 8.59 -5.45
C SER A 76 7.96 8.39 -5.37
N PRO A 77 8.52 7.93 -4.23
CA PRO A 77 9.93 7.54 -4.18
C PRO A 77 10.21 6.43 -5.19
N GLU A 78 11.47 6.35 -5.66
CA GLU A 78 11.91 5.21 -6.45
C GLU A 78 11.95 3.95 -5.60
N LEU A 79 11.70 2.80 -6.21
CA LEU A 79 11.76 1.51 -5.52
C LEU A 79 13.15 1.23 -4.91
N GLY A 80 14.20 1.75 -5.55
CA GLY A 80 15.59 1.63 -5.08
C GLY A 80 15.89 2.40 -3.80
N ASP A 81 15.08 3.41 -3.46
CA ASP A 81 15.26 4.26 -2.28
C ASP A 81 14.45 3.78 -1.08
N VAL A 82 13.72 2.66 -1.23
CA VAL A 82 12.96 2.04 -0.15
C VAL A 82 13.63 0.75 0.28
N VAL A 83 13.81 0.62 1.59
CA VAL A 83 14.23 -0.63 2.24
C VAL A 83 13.18 -1.08 3.23
N CYS A 84 13.18 -2.36 3.53
CA CYS A 84 12.36 -2.95 4.56
C CYS A 84 13.24 -3.72 5.55
N GLN A 85 12.77 -3.83 6.79
CA GLN A 85 13.49 -4.49 7.88
C GLN A 85 12.48 -5.30 8.70
N ARG A 86 12.78 -6.59 8.90
CA ARG A 86 11.99 -7.45 9.80
C ARG A 86 12.49 -7.33 11.24
N TYR A 87 11.57 -7.42 12.18
CA TYR A 87 11.76 -7.42 13.62
C TYR A 87 10.99 -8.59 14.25
N LYS A 88 11.47 -9.03 15.41
CA LYS A 88 10.83 -10.12 16.20
C LYS A 88 9.78 -9.60 17.16
N ASP A 89 9.72 -8.29 17.40
CA ASP A 89 8.84 -7.68 18.38
C ASP A 89 8.16 -6.41 17.85
N LYS A 90 7.08 -6.04 18.54
CA LYS A 90 6.21 -4.91 18.19
C LYS A 90 6.81 -3.53 18.47
N TYR A 91 7.98 -3.46 19.09
CA TYR A 91 8.67 -2.22 19.42
C TYR A 91 9.80 -1.92 18.44
N GLY A 92 10.10 -2.85 17.51
CA GLY A 92 11.15 -2.66 16.50
C GLY A 92 12.56 -2.68 17.09
N VAL A 93 12.78 -3.39 18.20
CA VAL A 93 14.07 -3.39 18.90
C VAL A 93 14.91 -4.62 18.55
N GLN A 94 14.29 -5.79 18.48
CA GLN A 94 14.97 -7.05 18.16
C GLN A 94 14.89 -7.31 16.66
N LEU A 95 16.03 -7.20 16.00
CA LEU A 95 16.13 -7.49 14.57
C LEU A 95 15.73 -8.94 14.26
N GLY A 96 14.91 -9.08 13.23
CA GLY A 96 14.45 -10.35 12.67
C GLY A 96 15.07 -10.67 11.31
N SER A 97 15.80 -9.74 10.71
CA SER A 97 16.59 -9.90 9.48
C SER A 97 17.68 -8.83 9.41
N ALA A 98 18.48 -8.80 8.34
CA ALA A 98 19.09 -7.56 7.88
C ALA A 98 18.08 -6.76 7.04
N GLU A 99 18.42 -5.52 6.67
CA GLU A 99 17.62 -4.74 5.72
C GLU A 99 17.56 -5.47 4.37
N PHE A 100 16.42 -5.37 3.72
CA PHE A 100 16.20 -5.90 2.38
C PHE A 100 15.59 -4.85 1.47
N SER A 101 15.88 -5.00 0.18
CA SER A 101 15.45 -4.12 -0.90
C SER A 101 14.91 -4.96 -2.06
N HIS A 102 14.56 -4.31 -3.17
CA HIS A 102 14.11 -5.03 -4.36
C HIS A 102 15.22 -5.88 -5.01
N GLU A 103 16.48 -5.48 -4.85
CA GLU A 103 17.64 -6.22 -5.38
C GLU A 103 18.12 -7.30 -4.43
N LYS A 104 17.93 -7.10 -3.12
CA LYS A 104 18.47 -7.95 -2.07
C LYS A 104 17.36 -8.43 -1.16
N PRO A 105 16.81 -9.64 -1.36
CA PRO A 105 15.75 -10.17 -0.51
C PRO A 105 16.28 -10.55 0.88
N ALA A 106 15.38 -10.60 1.86
CA ALA A 106 15.68 -11.12 3.19
C ALA A 106 15.39 -12.63 3.25
N LEU A 107 16.45 -13.42 3.30
CA LEU A 107 16.38 -14.84 3.63
C LEU A 107 16.23 -14.98 5.16
N ILE A 108 15.05 -15.38 5.62
CA ILE A 108 14.70 -15.37 7.05
C ILE A 108 15.14 -16.65 7.74
N SER A 109 14.80 -17.79 7.16
CA SER A 109 15.02 -19.11 7.75
C SER A 109 14.84 -20.20 6.70
N THR A 110 15.55 -21.31 6.86
CA THR A 110 15.35 -22.52 6.05
C THR A 110 14.04 -23.25 6.39
N ASN A 111 13.55 -23.11 7.63
CA ASN A 111 12.26 -23.61 8.07
C ASN A 111 11.28 -22.44 8.25
N PRO A 112 9.97 -22.62 7.98
CA PRO A 112 9.00 -21.54 8.15
C PRO A 112 8.97 -21.04 9.60
N VAL A 113 8.95 -19.72 9.76
CA VAL A 113 8.81 -19.04 11.05
C VAL A 113 7.79 -17.93 10.96
N GLU A 114 7.29 -17.49 12.11
CA GLU A 114 6.31 -16.41 12.18
C GLU A 114 6.82 -15.15 11.47
N PHE A 115 5.94 -14.48 10.72
CA PHE A 115 6.23 -13.25 9.99
C PHE A 115 6.88 -12.18 10.87
N GLY A 116 6.41 -12.03 12.12
CA GLY A 116 6.92 -11.03 13.05
C GLY A 116 6.40 -9.63 12.71
N TRP A 117 7.30 -8.65 12.66
CA TRP A 117 6.99 -7.26 12.35
C TRP A 117 7.89 -6.75 11.22
N VAL A 118 7.37 -5.90 10.33
CA VAL A 118 8.13 -5.30 9.24
C VAL A 118 7.90 -3.80 9.22
N LEU A 119 8.98 -3.04 9.05
CA LEU A 119 8.96 -1.62 8.77
C LEU A 119 9.62 -1.40 7.41
N CYS A 120 8.93 -0.70 6.51
CA CYS A 120 9.49 -0.24 5.25
C CYS A 120 9.62 1.29 5.28
N TYR A 121 10.76 1.82 4.84
CA TYR A 121 11.08 3.24 4.96
C TYR A 121 12.02 3.69 3.84
N HIS A 122 12.02 5.00 3.59
CA HIS A 122 12.95 5.63 2.67
C HIS A 122 14.36 5.64 3.25
N LYS A 123 15.36 5.30 2.45
CA LYS A 123 16.76 5.34 2.84
C LYS A 123 17.54 6.12 1.79
N ASP A 124 18.08 7.25 2.22
CA ASP A 124 18.95 8.06 1.36
C ASP A 124 20.18 7.22 0.96
N ARG A 125 20.51 7.21 -0.33
CA ARG A 125 21.77 6.62 -0.80
C ARG A 125 22.93 7.40 -0.18
N ALA A 126 23.76 6.72 0.58
CA ALA A 126 25.03 7.24 1.10
C ALA A 126 26.07 7.37 -0.02
#